data_AF-A0A4Y1Z7L2-F1
#
_entry.id   AF-A0A4Y1Z7L2-F1
#
_cell.length_a   1.000
_cell.length_b   1.000
_cell.length_c   1.000
_cell.angle_alpha   90.00
_cell.angle_beta   90.00
_cell.angle_gamma   90.00
#
_symmetry.space_group_name_H-M   'P 1'
#
loop_
_entity.id
_entity.type
_entity.pdbx_description
1 polymer ?
#
loop_
_entity_poly.entity_id
_entity_poly.type
_entity_poly.pdbx_seq_one_letter_code
_entity_poly.pdbx_strand_id
1 'polypeptide(L)'
;MSKTSIYGLTIDQLSDWLVAHGEKKFRAAQIWGWIYVKRVNSFDKMTNVSKKTIQLLEDYFMLGTLETQIEQKAKDGTTKFLFKLTDGNLIETVLMPHEYGLSVCVTSQVGCNIGCSFCASGLLKKIVISPAEKWLSS
;
A
#
# COMPACT_ATOMS: atom_id res chain seq x y z
N MET A 1 10.81 7.90 -14.86
CA MET A 1 10.15 8.36 -13.61
C MET A 1 9.38 7.19 -13.04
N SER A 2 9.57 6.82 -11.76
CA SER A 2 8.73 5.78 -11.14
C SER A 2 7.35 6.37 -10.84
N LYS A 3 6.28 5.71 -11.28
CA LYS A 3 4.90 6.13 -10.98
C LYS A 3 4.63 6.03 -9.47
N THR A 4 3.83 6.94 -8.94
CA THR A 4 3.48 6.94 -7.51
C THR A 4 2.45 5.86 -7.23
N SER A 5 2.51 5.20 -6.07
CA SER A 5 1.45 4.26 -5.69
C SER A 5 0.18 5.02 -5.34
N ILE A 6 -0.95 4.67 -5.97
CA ILE A 6 -2.24 5.31 -5.67
C ILE A 6 -2.71 5.04 -4.24
N TYR A 7 -2.22 3.97 -3.62
CA TYR A 7 -2.52 3.61 -2.23
C TYR A 7 -1.92 4.59 -1.21
N GLY A 8 -1.00 5.46 -1.63
CA GLY A 8 -0.45 6.52 -0.78
C GLY A 8 -1.35 7.74 -0.65
N LEU A 9 -2.48 7.80 -1.38
CA LEU A 9 -3.42 8.91 -1.32
C LEU A 9 -4.59 8.59 -0.38
N THR A 10 -4.98 9.59 0.42
CA THR A 10 -6.31 9.59 1.04
C THR A 10 -7.38 9.82 -0.02
N ILE A 11 -8.64 9.52 0.30
CA ILE A 11 -9.76 9.76 -0.63
C ILE A 11 -9.90 11.24 -1.00
N ASP A 12 -9.62 12.14 -0.04
CA ASP A 12 -9.66 13.59 -0.26
C ASP A 12 -8.52 14.03 -1.18
N GLN A 13 -7.30 13.53 -0.95
CA GLN A 13 -6.16 13.79 -1.84
C GLN A 13 -6.41 13.28 -3.26
N LEU A 14 -7.00 12.08 -3.41
CA LEU A 14 -7.39 11.56 -4.71
C LEU A 14 -8.47 12.44 -5.37
N SER A 15 -9.46 12.90 -4.60
CA SER A 15 -10.51 13.81 -5.07
C SER A 15 -9.94 15.13 -5.57
N ASP A 16 -9.07 15.78 -4.78
CA ASP A 16 -8.44 17.04 -5.14
C ASP A 16 -7.54 16.89 -6.36
N TRP A 17 -6.77 15.80 -6.43
CA TRP A 17 -5.95 15.48 -7.59
C TRP A 17 -6.79 15.30 -8.85
N LEU A 18 -7.90 14.55 -8.77
CA LEU A 18 -8.80 14.34 -9.91
C LEU A 18 -9.42 15.67 -10.40
N VAL A 19 -9.85 16.54 -9.48
CA VAL A 19 -10.39 17.87 -9.83
C VAL A 19 -9.34 18.73 -10.52
N ALA A 20 -8.11 18.76 -10.02
CA ALA A 20 -7.01 19.49 -10.64
C ALA A 20 -6.70 19.00 -12.07
N HIS A 21 -7.04 17.75 -12.40
CA HIS A 21 -6.86 17.15 -13.72
C HIS A 21 -8.16 17.11 -14.56
N GLY A 22 -9.17 17.88 -14.18
CA GLY A 22 -10.39 18.09 -14.97
C GLY A 22 -11.47 17.02 -14.81
N GLU A 23 -11.38 16.16 -13.79
CA GLU A 23 -12.43 15.22 -13.43
C GLU A 23 -13.40 15.79 -12.38
N LYS A 24 -14.57 15.14 -12.24
CA LYS A 24 -15.58 15.53 -11.24
C LYS A 24 -15.26 14.88 -9.88
N LYS A 25 -15.55 15.58 -8.78
CA LYS A 25 -15.32 15.10 -7.39
C LYS A 25 -15.82 13.69 -7.11
N PHE A 26 -17.01 13.32 -7.61
CA PHE A 26 -17.58 11.99 -7.37
C PHE A 26 -16.73 10.84 -7.96
N ARG A 27 -15.83 11.13 -8.90
CA ARG A 27 -14.96 10.15 -9.55
C ARG A 27 -14.03 9.46 -8.53
N ALA A 28 -13.61 10.18 -7.50
CA ALA A 28 -12.79 9.63 -6.42
C ALA A 28 -13.49 8.44 -5.75
N ALA A 29 -14.77 8.57 -5.39
CA ALA A 29 -15.54 7.48 -4.78
C ALA A 29 -15.68 6.25 -5.70
N GLN A 30 -15.83 6.47 -7.02
CA GLN A 30 -15.87 5.37 -8.00
C GLN A 30 -14.54 4.61 -8.02
N ILE A 31 -13.43 5.33 -8.18
CA ILE A 31 -12.08 4.75 -8.24
C ILE A 31 -11.75 4.06 -6.90
N TRP A 32 -12.09 4.69 -5.78
CA TRP A 32 -11.91 4.15 -4.43
C TRP A 32 -12.63 2.80 -4.25
N GLY A 33 -13.88 2.71 -4.72
CA GLY A 33 -14.65 1.46 -4.71
C GLY A 33 -13.99 0.35 -5.54
N TRP A 34 -13.39 0.69 -6.68
CA TRP A 34 -12.65 -0.30 -7.47
C TRP A 34 -11.39 -0.80 -6.78
N ILE A 35 -10.64 0.11 -6.16
CA ILE A 35 -9.34 -0.19 -5.57
C ILE A 35 -9.49 -0.93 -4.23
N TYR A 36 -10.37 -0.47 -3.34
CA TYR A 36 -10.43 -1.01 -1.98
C TYR A 36 -11.52 -2.06 -1.78
N VAL A 37 -12.68 -1.92 -2.46
CA VAL A 37 -13.79 -2.88 -2.33
C VAL A 37 -13.64 -4.01 -3.33
N LYS A 38 -13.49 -3.68 -4.62
CA LYS A 38 -13.37 -4.68 -5.69
C LYS A 38 -11.96 -5.22 -5.88
N ARG A 39 -10.95 -4.57 -5.28
CA ARG A 39 -9.54 -4.98 -5.28
C ARG A 39 -9.00 -5.30 -6.66
N VAL A 40 -9.28 -4.43 -7.63
CA VAL A 40 -8.72 -4.59 -8.98
C VAL A 40 -7.20 -4.44 -8.95
N ASN A 41 -6.53 -5.19 -9.81
CA ASN A 41 -5.07 -5.15 -9.97
C ASN A 41 -4.63 -4.32 -11.18
N SER A 42 -5.57 -3.69 -11.90
CA SER A 42 -5.28 -2.87 -13.07
C SER A 42 -6.42 -1.85 -13.31
N PHE A 43 -6.08 -0.66 -13.81
CA PHE A 43 -7.03 0.45 -13.98
C PHE A 43 -8.03 0.19 -15.11
N ASP A 44 -7.64 -0.55 -16.15
CA ASP A 44 -8.49 -0.97 -17.28
C ASP A 44 -9.73 -1.80 -16.86
N LYS A 45 -9.70 -2.42 -15.67
CA LYS A 45 -10.84 -3.17 -15.12
C LYS A 45 -11.97 -2.28 -14.61
N MET A 46 -11.77 -0.96 -14.53
CA MET A 46 -12.76 -0.02 -14.00
C MET A 46 -13.82 0.32 -15.05
N THR A 47 -14.78 -0.58 -15.27
CA THR A 47 -15.73 -0.52 -16.40
C THR A 47 -16.65 0.71 -16.44
N ASN A 48 -16.82 1.42 -15.32
CA ASN A 48 -17.62 2.65 -15.23
C ASN A 48 -16.77 3.92 -15.07
N VAL A 49 -15.47 3.84 -15.33
CA VAL A 49 -14.53 4.96 -15.39
C VAL A 49 -14.16 5.20 -16.86
N SER A 50 -14.10 6.46 -17.29
CA SER A 50 -13.86 6.75 -18.71
C SER A 50 -12.45 6.34 -19.13
N LYS A 51 -12.25 5.94 -20.40
CA LYS A 51 -10.91 5.60 -20.92
C LYS A 51 -9.89 6.72 -20.74
N LYS A 52 -10.34 7.98 -20.87
CA LYS A 52 -9.50 9.16 -20.63
C LYS A 52 -9.01 9.21 -19.17
N THR A 53 -9.90 8.95 -18.22
CA THR A 53 -9.57 8.91 -16.80
C THR A 53 -8.67 7.72 -16.47
N ILE A 54 -8.90 6.55 -17.06
CA ILE A 54 -8.05 5.36 -16.90
C ILE A 54 -6.63 5.67 -17.38
N GLN A 55 -6.47 6.23 -18.58
CA GLN A 55 -5.17 6.63 -19.11
C GLN A 55 -4.48 7.63 -18.17
N LEU A 56 -5.22 8.63 -17.70
CA LEU A 56 -4.71 9.61 -16.73
C LEU A 56 -4.22 8.94 -15.44
N LEU A 57 -4.95 7.96 -14.90
CA LEU A 57 -4.50 7.21 -13.72
C LEU A 57 -3.25 6.37 -14.03
N GLU A 58 -3.22 5.72 -15.19
CA GLU A 58 -2.08 4.92 -15.63
C GLU A 58 -0.84 5.78 -15.85
N ASP A 59 -0.96 7.01 -16.33
CA ASP A 59 0.18 7.88 -16.60
C ASP A 59 0.89 8.32 -15.31
N TYR A 60 0.13 8.56 -14.23
CA TYR A 60 0.64 9.14 -12.99
C TYR A 60 0.81 8.13 -11.84
N PHE A 61 -0.02 7.09 -11.82
CA PHE A 61 -0.09 6.17 -10.71
C PHE A 61 0.15 4.71 -11.11
N MET A 62 0.50 3.92 -10.11
CA MET A 62 0.51 2.46 -10.19
C MET A 62 -0.35 1.86 -9.08
N LEU A 63 -0.96 0.71 -9.38
CA LEU A 63 -1.53 -0.20 -8.38
C LEU A 63 -0.41 -1.09 -7.84
N GLY A 64 0.57 -0.47 -7.18
CA GLY A 64 1.74 -1.16 -6.65
C GLY A 64 1.42 -1.86 -5.34
N THR A 65 1.49 -3.19 -5.34
CA THR A 65 1.61 -3.98 -4.12
C THR A 65 3.08 -4.26 -3.81
N LEU A 66 3.39 -4.54 -2.56
CA LEU A 66 4.75 -4.92 -2.17
C LEU A 66 5.17 -6.24 -2.83
N GLU A 67 6.46 -6.38 -3.10
CA GLU A 67 7.04 -7.63 -3.62
C GLU A 67 7.21 -8.63 -2.46
N THR A 68 6.57 -9.79 -2.55
CA THR A 68 6.78 -10.89 -1.60
C THR A 68 8.13 -11.56 -1.87
N GLN A 69 9.06 -11.48 -0.92
CA GLN A 69 10.33 -12.22 -0.97
C GLN A 69 10.18 -13.63 -0.43
N ILE A 70 9.48 -13.77 0.70
CA ILE A 70 9.29 -15.05 1.37
C ILE A 70 7.85 -15.15 1.86
N GLU A 71 7.25 -16.32 1.68
CA GLU A 71 5.98 -16.70 2.29
C GLU A 71 6.20 -18.00 3.09
N GLN A 72 5.83 -17.98 4.37
CA GLN A 72 5.94 -19.12 5.27
C GLN A 72 4.59 -19.41 5.88
N LYS A 73 4.05 -20.59 5.61
CA LYS A 73 2.76 -21.04 6.14
C LYS A 73 2.96 -22.09 7.22
N ALA A 74 2.43 -21.81 8.41
CA ALA A 74 2.40 -22.74 9.53
C ALA A 74 1.23 -23.71 9.44
N LYS A 75 1.25 -24.77 10.27
CA LYS A 75 0.23 -25.83 10.28
C LYS A 75 -1.15 -25.34 10.72
N ASP A 76 -1.20 -24.32 11.57
CA ASP A 76 -2.43 -23.67 12.06
C ASP A 76 -3.03 -22.70 11.02
N GLY A 77 -2.39 -22.54 9.87
CA GLY A 77 -2.80 -21.63 8.81
C GLY A 77 -2.25 -20.21 8.94
N THR A 78 -1.49 -19.90 10.01
CA THR A 78 -0.77 -18.63 10.13
C THR A 78 0.23 -18.50 8.99
N THR A 79 0.15 -17.39 8.23
CA THR A 79 1.08 -17.11 7.13
C THR A 79 1.91 -15.88 7.46
N LYS A 80 3.24 -16.04 7.49
CA LYS A 80 4.21 -14.96 7.61
C LYS A 80 4.75 -14.59 6.23
N PHE A 81 4.66 -13.31 5.91
CA PHE A 81 5.18 -12.72 4.68
C PHE A 81 6.38 -11.84 5.00
N LEU A 82 7.44 -11.98 4.20
CA LEU A 82 8.54 -11.04 4.14
C LEU A 82 8.40 -10.25 2.84
N PHE A 83 8.09 -8.97 2.97
CA PHE A 83 7.95 -8.06 1.83
C PHE A 83 9.19 -7.21 1.66
N LYS A 84 9.53 -6.92 0.40
CA LYS A 84 10.57 -5.95 0.04
C LYS A 84 9.95 -4.61 -0.32
N LEU A 85 10.45 -3.56 0.34
CA LEU A 85 10.12 -2.17 0.05
C LEU A 85 10.92 -1.68 -1.16
N THR A 86 10.49 -0.55 -1.74
CA THR A 86 11.15 0.07 -2.89
C THR A 86 12.58 0.51 -2.61
N ASP A 87 12.92 0.79 -1.34
CA ASP A 87 14.26 1.13 -0.89
C ASP A 87 15.12 -0.10 -0.55
N GLY A 88 14.61 -1.31 -0.80
CA GLY A 88 15.29 -2.57 -0.57
C GLY A 88 15.17 -3.10 0.86
N ASN A 89 14.61 -2.34 1.79
CA ASN A 89 14.36 -2.81 3.15
C ASN A 89 13.30 -3.90 3.18
N LEU A 90 13.35 -4.74 4.20
CA LEU A 90 12.42 -5.85 4.40
C LEU A 90 11.49 -5.55 5.57
N ILE A 91 10.21 -5.85 5.39
CA ILE A 91 9.21 -5.78 6.46
C ILE A 91 8.45 -7.10 6.57
N GLU A 92 7.95 -7.37 7.77
CA GLU A 92 7.16 -8.56 8.03
C GLU A 92 5.68 -8.20 8.16
N THR A 93 4.84 -9.09 7.63
CA THR A 93 3.39 -9.07 7.85
C THR A 93 2.96 -10.48 8.21
N VAL A 94 2.10 -10.63 9.22
CA VAL A 94 1.59 -11.95 9.62
C VAL A 94 0.08 -11.95 9.48
N LEU A 95 -0.44 -12.90 8.71
CA LEU A 95 -1.87 -13.15 8.58
C LEU A 95 -2.23 -14.36 9.45
N MET A 96 -3.14 -14.16 10.40
CA MET A 96 -3.52 -15.15 11.39
C MET A 96 -5.02 -15.48 11.25
N PRO A 97 -5.37 -16.76 11.00
CA PRO A 97 -6.75 -17.19 11.03
C PRO A 97 -7.25 -17.38 12.46
N HIS A 98 -8.44 -16.87 12.73
CA HIS A 98 -9.19 -17.05 13.97
C HIS A 98 -10.65 -17.42 13.67
N GLU A 99 -11.38 -17.91 14.66
CA GLU A 99 -12.81 -18.25 14.51
C GLU A 99 -13.67 -17.05 14.08
N TYR A 100 -13.28 -15.84 14.51
CA TYR A 100 -13.96 -14.59 14.16
C TYR A 100 -13.50 -13.98 12.83
N GLY A 101 -12.54 -14.58 12.12
CA GLY A 101 -11.99 -14.08 10.87
C GLY A 101 -10.47 -13.95 10.86
N LEU A 102 -9.94 -13.03 10.06
CA LEU A 102 -8.50 -12.84 9.88
C LEU A 102 -8.00 -11.65 10.70
N SER A 103 -6.91 -11.87 11.44
CA SER A 103 -6.11 -10.80 12.04
C SER A 103 -4.84 -10.59 11.22
N VAL A 104 -4.47 -9.33 11.00
CA VAL A 104 -3.25 -8.96 10.29
C VAL A 104 -2.33 -8.16 11.20
N CYS A 105 -1.11 -8.65 11.37
CA CYS A 105 -0.02 -7.90 11.98
C CYS A 105 0.70 -7.11 10.88
N VAL A 106 0.77 -5.79 11.03
CA VAL A 106 1.40 -4.88 10.06
C VAL A 106 2.60 -4.19 10.67
N THR A 107 3.64 -3.98 9.86
CA THR A 107 4.83 -3.23 10.27
C THR A 107 4.63 -1.73 10.02
N SER A 108 4.85 -0.90 11.05
CA SER A 108 4.77 0.57 10.95
C SER A 108 6.12 1.25 10.70
N GLN A 109 7.22 0.59 11.03
CA GLN A 109 8.58 1.12 10.89
C GLN A 109 9.61 -0.01 10.76
N VAL A 110 10.72 0.26 10.07
CA VAL A 110 11.88 -0.65 10.04
C VAL A 110 12.83 -0.28 11.18
N GLY A 111 13.01 -1.22 12.10
CA GLY A 111 13.72 -1.00 13.37
C GLY A 111 12.93 -0.15 14.38
N CYS A 112 13.39 -0.11 15.64
CA CYS A 112 12.70 0.60 16.70
C CYS A 112 13.68 1.17 17.75
N ASN A 113 13.69 2.49 17.90
CA ASN A 113 14.57 3.19 18.85
C ASN A 113 14.13 3.07 20.32
N ILE A 114 13.02 2.40 20.64
CA ILE A 114 12.63 2.18 22.04
C ILE A 114 13.67 1.29 22.76
N GLY A 115 14.32 0.37 22.04
CA GLY A 115 15.41 -0.42 22.61
C GLY A 115 14.98 -1.53 23.56
N CYS A 116 13.75 -2.03 23.48
CA CYS A 116 13.30 -3.17 24.27
C CYS A 116 14.15 -4.40 23.99
N SER A 117 14.86 -4.92 25.00
CA SER A 117 15.82 -6.03 24.87
C SER A 117 15.20 -7.37 24.43
N PHE A 118 13.89 -7.55 24.66
CA PHE A 118 13.14 -8.75 24.27
C PHE A 118 12.53 -8.66 22.85
N CYS A 119 12.62 -7.50 22.19
CA CYS A 119 11.99 -7.26 20.91
C CYS A 119 13.05 -7.28 19.80
N ALA A 120 12.92 -8.19 18.81
CA ALA A 120 13.84 -8.26 17.69
C ALA A 120 13.99 -6.91 16.96
N SER A 121 12.89 -6.18 16.72
CA SER A 121 12.92 -4.85 16.13
C SER A 121 13.55 -3.79 17.04
N GLY A 122 13.53 -3.98 18.36
CA GLY A 122 14.17 -3.12 19.36
C GLY A 122 15.70 -3.28 19.42
N LEU A 123 16.22 -4.40 18.92
CA LEU A 123 17.67 -4.62 18.75
C LEU A 123 18.24 -3.85 17.54
N LEU A 124 17.36 -3.37 16.65
CA LEU A 124 17.72 -2.62 15.45
C LEU A 124 17.41 -1.13 15.63
N LYS A 125 18.33 -0.26 15.22
CA LYS A 125 18.06 1.18 15.13
C LYS A 125 16.98 1.43 14.09
N LYS A 126 16.05 2.33 14.42
CA LYS A 126 15.04 2.81 13.46
C LYS A 126 15.76 3.48 12.30
N ILE A 127 15.40 3.09 11.09
CA ILE A 127 15.81 3.79 9.88
C ILE A 127 14.63 4.57 9.31
N VAL A 128 14.95 5.62 8.57
CA VAL A 128 13.96 6.33 7.77
C VAL A 128 13.72 5.49 6.53
N ILE A 129 12.68 4.66 6.55
CA ILE A 129 12.13 4.07 5.32
C ILE A 129 11.81 5.21 4.36
N SER A 130 12.07 5.03 3.06
CA SER A 130 11.59 6.03 2.10
C SER A 130 10.07 6.09 2.26
N PRO A 131 9.50 7.22 2.70
CA PRO A 131 8.05 7.31 2.76
C PRO A 131 7.53 7.15 1.33
N ALA A 132 6.36 6.52 1.18
CA ALA A 132 5.53 6.78 0.01
C ALA A 132 5.27 8.31 -0.16
N GLU A 133 5.53 9.09 0.90
CA GLU A 133 5.32 10.53 1.06
C GLU A 133 6.58 11.43 0.93
N LYS A 134 7.76 10.92 0.53
CA LYS A 134 8.96 11.79 0.30
C LYS A 134 8.85 12.73 -0.91
N TRP A 135 7.65 12.88 -1.49
CA TRP A 135 7.38 13.64 -2.72
C TRP A 135 6.75 15.03 -2.49
N LEU A 136 6.46 15.44 -1.24
CA LEU A 136 5.89 16.76 -0.93
C LEU A 136 6.92 17.80 -0.46
N SER A 137 8.21 17.53 -0.66
CA SER A 137 9.28 18.52 -0.44
C SER A 137 10.26 18.53 -1.60
N SER A 138 9.84 19.06 -2.74
CA SER A 138 10.66 19.70 -3.78
C SER A 138 9.74 20.51 -4.68
#